data_AF-A0A2X3EYX3-F1
#
_entry.id   AF-A0A2X3EYX3-F1
#
_cell.length_a   1.000
_cell.length_b   1.000
_cell.length_c   1.000
_cell.angle_alpha   90.00
_cell.angle_beta   90.00
_cell.angle_gamma   90.00
#
_symmetry.space_group_name_H-M   'P 1'
#
loop_
_entity.id
_entity.type
_entity.pdbx_description
1 polymer ?
#
loop_
_entity_poly.entity_id
_entity_poly.type
_entity_poly.pdbx_seq_one_letter_code
_entity_poly.pdbx_strand_id
1 'polypeptide(L)'
;MWNFIPKIEIPIFNAGRNKANLKLAEIRQQQSVVNYEQKIQSAFKDVSDTLALRDSLSQQLESQQRYLDSLQITLQRARGLYASGAVSYIEVLDAERSPLRYAANHSRSYLFPTG
;
A
#
# COMPACT_ATOMS: atom_id res chain seq x y z
N MET A 1 65.27 29.05 -31.04
CA MET A 1 64.98 29.51 -29.66
C MET A 1 63.58 29.05 -29.30
N TRP A 2 63.43 28.25 -28.25
CA TRP A 2 62.14 27.74 -27.80
C TRP A 2 61.90 28.39 -26.45
N ASN A 3 60.75 29.05 -26.27
CA ASN A 3 60.45 29.77 -25.04
C ASN A 3 59.25 29.13 -24.35
N PHE A 4 59.39 28.86 -23.06
CA PHE A 4 58.33 28.36 -22.18
C PHE A 4 58.16 29.39 -21.08
N ILE A 5 57.00 30.05 -21.06
CA ILE A 5 56.64 31.02 -20.02
C ILE A 5 55.56 30.36 -19.16
N PRO A 6 55.89 29.87 -17.95
CA PRO A 6 54.88 29.38 -17.03
C PRO A 6 54.03 30.55 -16.54
N LYS A 7 52.71 30.50 -16.79
CA LYS A 7 51.74 31.47 -16.29
C LYS A 7 51.12 30.91 -15.02
N ILE A 8 51.32 31.59 -13.90
CA ILE A 8 50.73 31.22 -12.61
C ILE A 8 49.54 32.16 -12.35
N GLU A 9 48.31 31.64 -12.44
CA GLU A 9 47.10 32.36 -12.06
C GLU A 9 46.76 32.04 -10.60
N ILE A 10 47.18 32.92 -9.69
CA ILE A 10 46.72 32.91 -8.30
C ILE A 10 45.68 34.04 -8.21
N PRO A 11 44.38 33.74 -8.06
CA PRO A 11 43.37 34.78 -7.88
C PRO A 11 43.52 35.38 -6.48
N ILE A 12 44.36 36.40 -6.36
CA ILE A 12 44.64 37.09 -5.09
C ILE A 12 43.40 37.85 -4.58
N PHE A 13 42.51 38.27 -5.49
CA PHE A 13 41.24 38.92 -5.19
C PHE A 13 40.10 38.32 -6.04
N ASN A 14 39.37 37.37 -5.46
CA ASN A 14 38.16 36.76 -6.04
C ASN A 14 36.87 37.15 -5.28
N ALA A 15 36.92 38.22 -4.48
CA ALA A 15 35.80 38.79 -3.72
C ALA A 15 34.96 37.75 -2.94
N GLY A 16 35.57 36.66 -2.48
CA GLY A 16 34.89 35.59 -1.76
C GLY A 16 34.22 34.51 -2.62
N ARG A 17 34.30 34.57 -3.96
CA ARG A 17 33.71 33.58 -4.88
C ARG A 17 34.12 32.14 -4.57
N ASN A 18 35.39 31.88 -4.26
CA ASN A 18 35.84 30.52 -3.92
C ASN A 18 35.21 30.03 -2.60
N LYS A 19 35.05 30.91 -1.62
CA LYS A 19 34.36 30.57 -0.36
C LYS A 19 32.88 30.29 -0.59
N ALA A 20 32.22 31.08 -1.44
CA ALA A 20 30.83 30.86 -1.82
C ALA A 20 30.64 29.53 -2.57
N ASN A 21 31.55 29.19 -3.50
CA ASN A 21 31.52 27.92 -4.22
C ASN A 21 31.76 26.72 -3.30
N LEU A 22 32.73 26.83 -2.37
CA LEU A 22 32.94 25.81 -1.34
C LEU A 22 31.68 25.63 -0.48
N LYS A 23 31.08 26.73 -0.03
CA LYS A 23 29.84 26.68 0.78
C LYS A 23 28.69 26.03 0.03
N LEU A 24 28.55 26.32 -1.27
CA LEU A 24 27.55 25.69 -2.12
C LEU A 24 27.82 24.18 -2.27
N ALA A 25 29.08 23.78 -2.42
CA ALA A 25 29.46 22.37 -2.49
C ALA A 25 29.14 21.63 -1.18
N GLU A 26 29.44 22.22 -0.02
CA GLU A 26 29.08 21.68 1.30
C GLU A 26 27.56 21.52 1.46
N ILE A 27 26.78 22.54 1.08
CA ILE A 27 25.31 22.48 1.14
C ILE A 27 24.78 21.35 0.26
N ARG A 28 25.30 21.20 -0.96
CA ARG A 28 24.91 20.11 -1.88
C ARG A 28 25.25 18.73 -1.32
N GLN A 29 26.41 18.60 -0.67
CA GLN A 29 26.79 17.36 0.02
C GLN A 29 25.79 17.04 1.14
N GLN A 30 25.47 18.01 2.00
CA GLN A 30 24.50 17.83 3.08
C GLN A 30 23.12 17.45 2.53
N GLN A 31 22.67 18.09 1.45
CA GLN A 31 21.43 17.74 0.75
C GLN A 31 21.45 16.30 0.24
N SER A 32 22.58 15.84 -0.30
CA SER A 32 22.71 14.46 -0.77
C SER A 32 22.58 13.45 0.36
N VAL A 33 23.15 13.75 1.53
CA VAL A 33 23.02 12.90 2.73
C VAL A 33 21.57 12.83 3.18
N VAL A 34 20.91 13.99 3.33
CA VAL A 34 19.50 14.06 3.75
C VAL A 34 18.59 13.33 2.76
N ASN A 35 18.78 13.51 1.45
CA ASN A 35 18.00 12.80 0.43
C ASN A 35 18.19 11.29 0.49
N TYR A 36 19.41 10.83 0.80
CA TYR A 36 19.70 9.41 0.96
C TYR A 36 19.00 8.84 2.20
N GLU A 37 19.09 9.52 3.33
CA GLU A 37 18.39 9.15 4.57
C GLU A 37 16.87 9.10 4.36
N GLN A 38 16.30 10.10 3.68
CA GLN A 38 14.87 10.14 3.37
C GLN A 38 14.45 8.96 2.49
N LYS A 39 15.22 8.61 1.45
CA LYS A 39 14.92 7.45 0.60
C LYS A 39 14.89 6.16 1.40
N ILE A 40 15.83 5.97 2.32
CA ILE A 40 15.85 4.80 3.19
C ILE A 40 14.63 4.78 4.11
N GLN A 41 14.31 5.91 4.76
CA GLN A 41 13.16 6.02 5.64
C GLN A 41 11.84 5.73 4.91
N SER A 42 11.67 6.25 3.70
CA SER A 42 10.50 5.94 2.86
C SER A 42 10.41 4.46 2.52
N ALA A 43 11.52 3.82 2.12
CA ALA A 43 11.53 2.39 1.82
C ALA A 43 11.14 1.53 3.04
N PHE A 44 11.64 1.87 4.24
CA PHE A 44 11.22 1.19 5.46
C PHE A 44 9.76 1.44 5.82
N LYS A 45 9.27 2.66 5.62
CA LYS A 45 7.87 3.01 5.82
C LYS A 45 6.96 2.19 4.89
N ASP A 46 7.28 2.12 3.61
CA ASP A 46 6.47 1.38 2.63
C ASP A 46 6.36 -0.12 2.98
N VAL A 47 7.48 -0.73 3.41
CA VAL A 47 7.49 -2.12 3.88
C VAL A 47 6.67 -2.28 5.16
N SER A 48 6.84 -1.36 6.12
CA SER A 48 6.08 -1.38 7.38
C SER A 48 4.57 -1.24 7.14
N ASP A 49 4.17 -0.31 6.26
CA ASP A 49 2.77 -0.07 5.91
C ASP A 49 2.18 -1.31 5.21
N THR A 50 2.93 -1.92 4.29
CA THR A 50 2.53 -3.17 3.60
C THR A 50 2.36 -4.34 4.57
N LEU A 51 3.29 -4.49 5.53
CA LEU A 51 3.21 -5.53 6.55
C LEU A 51 2.05 -5.28 7.52
N ALA A 52 1.80 -4.04 7.93
CA ALA A 52 0.68 -3.69 8.78
C ALA A 52 -0.68 -3.95 8.10
N LEU A 53 -0.77 -3.74 6.78
CA LEU A 53 -1.96 -4.05 5.98
C LEU A 53 -2.27 -5.55 5.95
N ARG A 54 -1.27 -6.42 6.02
CA ARG A 54 -1.44 -7.88 5.93
C ARG A 54 -2.30 -8.44 7.06
N ASP A 55 -2.05 -8.02 8.29
CA ASP A 55 -2.81 -8.49 9.45
C ASP A 55 -4.27 -8.01 9.39
N SER A 56 -4.48 -6.74 9.03
CA SER A 56 -5.83 -6.19 8.82
C SER A 56 -6.60 -6.93 7.72
N LEU A 57 -5.93 -7.21 6.59
CA LEU A 57 -6.52 -7.98 5.50
C LEU A 57 -6.88 -9.41 5.93
N SER A 58 -6.01 -10.05 6.73
CA SER A 58 -6.28 -11.40 7.26
C SER A 58 -7.50 -11.42 8.18
N GLN A 59 -7.62 -10.43 9.08
CA GLN A 59 -8.80 -10.26 9.93
C GLN A 59 -10.07 -9.99 9.12
N GLN A 60 -9.96 -9.19 8.05
CA GLN A 60 -11.08 -8.92 7.15
C GLN A 60 -11.54 -10.20 6.45
N LEU A 61 -10.63 -11.01 5.92
CA LEU A 61 -10.97 -12.31 5.30
C LEU A 61 -11.64 -13.25 6.31
N GLU A 62 -11.12 -13.34 7.54
CA GLU A 62 -11.71 -14.17 8.57
C GLU A 62 -13.14 -13.71 8.93
N SER A 63 -13.36 -12.40 9.02
CA SER A 63 -14.69 -11.82 9.27
C SER A 63 -15.69 -12.12 8.14
N GLN A 64 -15.22 -12.09 6.88
CA GLN A 64 -16.01 -12.44 5.72
C GLN A 64 -16.37 -13.93 5.71
N GLN A 65 -15.42 -14.81 6.09
CA GLN A 65 -15.69 -16.23 6.22
C GLN A 65 -16.74 -16.51 7.29
N ARG A 66 -16.62 -15.90 8.49
CA ARG A 66 -17.63 -16.04 9.55
C ARG A 66 -19.01 -15.56 9.11
N TYR A 67 -19.07 -14.48 8.32
CA TYR A 67 -20.32 -14.00 7.75
C TYR A 67 -20.95 -15.03 6.80
N LEU A 68 -20.16 -15.60 5.88
CA LEU A 68 -20.61 -16.68 4.99
C LEU A 68 -21.15 -17.89 5.76
N ASP A 69 -20.41 -18.35 6.77
CA ASP A 69 -20.81 -19.48 7.59
C ASP A 69 -22.16 -19.22 8.28
N SER A 70 -22.37 -17.99 8.76
CA SER A 70 -23.64 -17.58 9.38
C SER A 70 -24.83 -17.61 8.40
N LEU A 71 -24.61 -17.23 7.14
CA LEU A 71 -25.64 -17.31 6.09
C LEU A 71 -25.96 -18.77 5.76
N GLN A 72 -24.95 -19.65 5.72
CA GLN A 72 -25.15 -21.07 5.49
C GLN A 72 -25.93 -21.74 6.63
N ILE A 73 -25.61 -21.41 7.88
CA ILE A 73 -26.38 -21.88 9.06
C ILE A 73 -27.83 -21.40 8.98
N THR A 74 -28.05 -20.14 8.60
CA THR A 74 -29.40 -19.57 8.44
C THR A 74 -30.20 -20.35 7.38
N LEU A 75 -29.59 -20.66 6.24
CA LEU A 75 -30.21 -21.47 5.19
C LEU A 75 -30.53 -22.90 5.68
N GLN A 76 -29.59 -23.55 6.35
CA GLN A 76 -29.82 -24.90 6.90
C GLN A 76 -30.98 -24.89 7.90
N ARG A 77 -31.07 -23.86 8.75
CA ARG A 77 -32.18 -23.69 9.70
C ARG A 77 -33.51 -23.51 8.99
N ALA A 78 -33.58 -22.65 7.98
CA ALA A 78 -34.80 -22.44 7.19
C ALA A 78 -35.27 -23.73 6.53
N ARG A 79 -34.35 -24.51 5.94
CA ARG A 79 -34.65 -25.83 5.37
C ARG A 79 -35.17 -26.82 6.40
N GLY A 80 -34.58 -26.86 7.59
CA GLY A 80 -35.04 -27.71 8.68
C GLY A 80 -36.46 -27.35 9.15
N LEU A 81 -36.74 -26.06 9.32
CA LEU A 81 -38.08 -25.58 9.69
C LEU A 81 -39.11 -25.88 8.61
N TYR A 82 -38.74 -25.76 7.33
CA TYR A 82 -39.62 -26.11 6.22
C TYR A 82 -39.92 -27.62 6.21
N ALA A 83 -38.89 -28.44 6.39
CA ALA A 83 -39.05 -29.90 6.46
C ALA A 83 -39.92 -30.35 7.64
N SER A 84 -39.93 -29.60 8.74
CA SER A 84 -40.83 -29.84 9.88
C SER A 84 -42.22 -29.20 9.72
N GLY A 85 -42.50 -28.50 8.61
CA GLY A 85 -43.76 -27.79 8.37
C GLY A 85 -43.96 -26.54 9.23
N ALA A 86 -42.91 -26.02 9.86
CA ALA A 86 -42.97 -24.88 10.78
C ALA A 86 -42.91 -23.52 10.07
N VAL A 87 -42.45 -23.49 8.81
CA VAL A 87 -42.37 -22.29 7.95
C VAL A 87 -42.76 -22.66 6.52
N SER A 88 -43.09 -21.67 5.70
CA SER A 88 -43.34 -21.86 4.27
C SER A 88 -42.02 -22.03 3.48
N TYR A 89 -42.13 -22.42 2.21
CA TYR A 89 -40.96 -22.53 1.34
C TYR A 89 -40.37 -21.15 0.97
N ILE A 90 -41.16 -20.08 1.10
CA ILE A 90 -40.70 -18.72 0.78
C ILE A 90 -39.58 -18.26 1.72
N GLU A 91 -39.58 -18.69 2.98
CA GLU A 91 -38.50 -18.41 3.93
C GLU A 91 -37.18 -19.10 3.51
N VAL A 92 -37.25 -20.27 2.88
CA VAL A 92 -36.07 -20.95 2.32
C VAL A 92 -35.51 -20.16 1.15
N LEU A 93 -36.38 -19.73 0.22
CA LEU A 93 -35.98 -18.93 -0.95
C LEU A 93 -35.34 -17.59 -0.54
N ASP A 94 -35.85 -16.95 0.51
CA ASP A 94 -35.27 -15.70 1.02
C ASP A 94 -33.89 -15.95 1.67
N ALA A 95 -33.74 -17.05 2.41
CA ALA A 95 -32.46 -17.46 2.99
C ALA A 95 -31.41 -17.82 1.92
N GLU A 96 -31.81 -18.38 0.77
CA GLU A 96 -30.91 -18.67 -0.35
C GLU A 96 -30.41 -17.41 -1.06
N ARG A 97 -31.19 -16.32 -1.00
CA ARG A 97 -30.87 -15.07 -1.71
C ARG A 97 -29.63 -14.37 -1.16
N SER A 98 -29.37 -14.46 0.14
CA SER A 98 -28.24 -13.77 0.79
C SER A 98 -26.87 -14.33 0.39
N PRO A 99 -26.62 -15.65 0.43
CA PRO A 99 -25.40 -16.26 -0.12
C PRO A 99 -25.17 -15.94 -1.61
N LEU A 100 -26.23 -15.97 -2.43
CA LEU A 100 -26.14 -15.70 -3.87
C LEU A 100 -25.73 -14.24 -4.15
N ARG A 101 -26.29 -13.28 -3.42
CA ARG A 101 -25.89 -11.87 -3.51
C ARG A 101 -24.46 -11.64 -3.08
N TYR A 102 -24.02 -12.32 -2.03
CA TYR A 102 -22.63 -12.28 -1.59
C TYR A 102 -21.70 -12.81 -2.70
N ALA A 103 -21.98 -13.97 -3.27
CA ALA A 103 -21.19 -14.56 -4.36
C ALA A 103 -21.14 -13.66 -5.60
N ALA A 104 -22.28 -13.06 -5.99
CA ALA A 104 -22.36 -12.14 -7.12
C ALA A 104 -21.50 -10.88 -6.91
N ASN A 105 -21.52 -10.28 -5.72
CA ASN A 105 -20.71 -9.09 -5.42
C ASN A 105 -19.20 -9.39 -5.40
N HIS A 106 -18.79 -10.58 -4.92
CA HIS A 106 -17.38 -10.97 -4.89
C HIS A 106 -16.87 -11.35 -6.28
N SER A 107 -17.67 -12.01 -7.12
CA SER A 107 -17.28 -12.33 -8.51
C SER A 107 -16.92 -11.10 -9.35
N ARG A 108 -17.55 -9.94 -9.07
CA ARG A 108 -17.28 -8.67 -9.74
C ARG A 108 -15.93 -8.04 -9.37
N SER A 109 -15.41 -8.33 -8.18
CA SER A 109 -14.14 -7.75 -7.72
C SER A 109 -12.91 -8.41 -8.36
N TYR A 110 -13.05 -9.63 -8.92
CA TYR A 110 -11.95 -10.34 -9.60
C TYR A 110 -11.73 -9.88 -11.06
N LEU A 111 -12.54 -8.96 -11.59
CA LEU A 111 -12.45 -8.53 -13.01
C LEU A 111 -11.63 -7.25 -13.25
N PHE A 112 -11.17 -6.57 -12.20
CA PHE A 112 -10.30 -5.38 -12.34
C PHE A 112 -9.24 -5.35 -11.22
N PRO A 113 -8.05 -5.92 -11.46
CA PRO A 113 -6.90 -5.63 -10.62
C PRO A 113 -6.42 -4.21 -10.97
N THR A 114 -6.72 -3.23 -10.11
CA THR A 114 -6.03 -1.94 -10.14
C THR A 114 -4.63 -2.15 -9.55
N GLY A 115 -3.69 -2.49 -10.43
CA GLY A 115 -2.26 -2.29 -10.22
C GLY A 115 -1.82 -0.99 -10.88
#